data_AF-A0A7V7XH73-F1
#
_entry.id   AF-A0A7V7XH73-F1
#
_cell.length_a   1.000
_cell.length_b   1.000
_cell.length_c   1.000
_cell.angle_alpha   90.00
_cell.angle_beta   90.00
_cell.angle_gamma   90.00
#
_symmetry.space_group_name_H-M   'P 1'
#
loop_
_entity.id
_entity.type
_entity.pdbx_description
1 polymer ?
#
loop_
_entity_poly.entity_id
_entity_poly.type
_entity_poly.pdbx_seq_one_letter_code
_entity_poly.pdbx_strand_id
1 'polypeptide(L)'
;MDAVKEKTLVGEVVKNTPSVPVTRTRWLTLTVHAPIQVVAFANYLRFGPAGVRHFGPGAEESALAHPHTLTVHLSVKQIGGDTLLNYPDFILQHSRPHEPFDLDGTTIWYGQDEAAHLRVLWVWDFYRLFGGMKLAVEVPPDKGKWQEVAAAIRKVRPGNQIIAALKSGSGDILQVYPIDAPAVEQEY
;
A
#
# COMPACT_ATOMS: atom_id res chain seq x y z
N MET A 1 43.33 -54.53 32.90
CA MET A 1 41.95 -54.41 32.38
C MET A 1 41.99 -53.24 31.43
N ASP A 2 42.36 -53.58 30.20
CA ASP A 2 42.76 -52.65 29.16
C ASP A 2 41.58 -52.09 28.38
N ALA A 3 41.78 -50.87 27.89
CA ALA A 3 40.89 -50.08 27.09
C ALA A 3 40.39 -50.82 25.84
N VAL A 4 39.06 -50.84 25.67
CA VAL A 4 38.43 -51.16 24.38
C VAL A 4 38.19 -49.84 23.65
N LYS A 5 38.98 -49.66 22.59
CA LYS A 5 38.90 -48.60 21.59
C LYS A 5 37.59 -48.73 20.80
N GLU A 6 36.76 -47.71 20.82
CA GLU A 6 35.73 -47.53 19.80
C GLU A 6 36.34 -46.81 18.59
N LYS A 7 36.29 -47.50 17.45
CA LYS A 7 36.87 -47.10 16.18
C LYS A 7 35.71 -46.82 15.23
N THR A 8 35.29 -45.56 15.11
CA THR A 8 34.28 -45.18 14.11
C THR A 8 34.99 -44.55 12.92
N LEU A 9 34.87 -45.24 11.78
CA LEU A 9 35.36 -44.85 10.48
C LEU A 9 34.48 -43.75 9.86
N VAL A 10 35.17 -42.76 9.30
CA VAL A 10 35.00 -42.21 7.94
C VAL A 10 33.63 -41.62 7.56
N GLY A 11 33.64 -40.29 7.48
CA GLY A 11 33.40 -39.58 6.21
C GLY A 11 31.97 -39.51 5.71
N GLU A 12 31.24 -38.50 6.16
CA GLU A 12 30.25 -37.84 5.30
C GLU A 12 30.80 -36.47 4.89
N VAL A 13 31.20 -36.40 3.62
CA VAL A 13 31.37 -35.14 2.89
C VAL A 13 30.01 -34.47 2.88
N VAL A 14 29.81 -33.48 3.74
CA VAL A 14 28.70 -32.53 3.60
C VAL A 14 28.89 -31.87 2.25
N LYS A 15 28.12 -32.35 1.26
CA LYS A 15 28.01 -31.69 -0.05
C LYS A 15 27.54 -30.27 0.27
N ASN A 16 28.44 -29.31 0.11
CA ASN A 16 28.11 -27.90 -0.02
C ASN A 16 27.06 -27.79 -1.12
N THR A 17 25.80 -27.71 -0.69
CA THR A 17 24.73 -27.32 -1.59
C THR A 17 25.04 -25.86 -1.90
N PRO A 18 25.29 -25.47 -3.16
CA PRO A 18 25.47 -24.06 -3.47
C PRO A 18 24.20 -23.35 -3.02
N SER A 19 24.32 -22.51 -1.98
CA SER A 19 23.25 -21.62 -1.55
C SER A 19 22.87 -20.78 -2.76
N VAL A 20 21.67 -21.01 -3.31
CA VAL A 20 21.08 -20.09 -4.27
C VAL A 20 21.13 -18.71 -3.59
N PRO A 21 21.74 -17.69 -4.21
CA PRO A 21 21.73 -16.37 -3.62
C PRO A 21 20.28 -15.93 -3.48
N VAL A 22 19.81 -15.84 -2.24
CA VAL A 22 18.50 -15.25 -1.93
C VAL A 22 18.62 -13.80 -2.37
N THR A 23 18.02 -13.48 -3.52
CA THR A 23 17.97 -12.10 -4.00
C THR A 23 16.97 -11.39 -3.10
N ARG A 24 17.49 -10.74 -2.05
CA ARG A 24 16.65 -9.97 -1.14
C ARG A 24 16.06 -8.80 -1.89
N THR A 25 14.75 -8.67 -1.82
CA THR A 25 14.07 -7.60 -2.54
C THR A 25 14.07 -6.36 -1.66
N ARG A 26 14.54 -5.23 -2.19
CA ARG A 26 14.57 -3.95 -1.47
C ARG A 26 13.31 -3.16 -1.74
N TRP A 27 12.69 -2.68 -0.66
CA TRP A 27 11.47 -1.90 -0.69
C TRP A 27 11.68 -0.57 -0.01
N LEU A 28 11.27 0.51 -0.66
CA LEU A 28 11.17 1.83 -0.06
C LEU A 28 9.71 2.06 0.37
N THR A 29 9.50 2.14 1.68
CA THR A 29 8.16 2.22 2.28
C THR A 29 7.90 3.57 2.92
N LEU A 30 6.76 4.18 2.62
CA LEU A 30 6.23 5.36 3.29
C LEU A 30 4.87 5.02 3.91
N THR A 31 4.74 5.23 5.21
CA THR A 31 3.50 4.98 5.96
C THR A 31 3.02 6.28 6.58
N VAL A 32 1.73 6.58 6.41
CA VAL A 32 1.10 7.79 6.94
C VAL A 32 -0.28 7.48 7.51
N HIS A 33 -0.72 8.32 8.44
CA HIS A 33 -2.02 8.21 9.08
C HIS A 33 -2.67 9.59 9.23
N ALA A 34 -4.00 9.65 9.14
CA ALA A 34 -4.75 10.87 9.36
C ALA A 34 -6.20 10.53 9.74
N PRO A 35 -6.90 11.42 10.48
CA PRO A 35 -8.34 11.30 10.65
C PRO A 35 -9.07 11.29 9.31
N ILE A 36 -10.09 10.44 9.19
CA ILE A 36 -10.96 10.38 8.00
C ILE A 36 -11.87 11.61 8.02
N GLN A 37 -12.06 12.24 6.86
CA GLN A 37 -13.04 13.32 6.75
C GLN A 37 -14.48 12.80 6.94
N VAL A 38 -15.23 13.46 7.82
CA VAL A 38 -16.57 13.02 8.31
C VAL A 38 -17.59 12.83 7.18
N VAL A 39 -17.55 13.66 6.13
CA VAL A 39 -18.53 13.60 5.02
C VAL A 39 -18.32 12.35 4.15
N ALA A 40 -17.07 12.04 3.81
CA ALA A 40 -16.72 10.83 3.08
C ALA A 40 -17.08 9.55 3.88
N PHE A 41 -16.78 9.58 5.17
CA PHE A 41 -17.12 8.51 6.11
C PHE A 41 -18.64 8.27 6.19
N ALA A 42 -19.43 9.34 6.34
CA ALA A 42 -20.89 9.24 6.48
C ALA A 42 -21.56 8.65 5.22
N ASN A 43 -21.10 9.03 4.02
CA ASN A 43 -21.63 8.48 2.78
C ASN A 43 -21.26 7.00 2.62
N TYR A 44 -20.02 6.63 2.94
CA TYR A 44 -19.62 5.23 2.90
C TYR A 44 -20.42 4.37 3.89
N LEU A 45 -20.63 4.82 5.12
CA LEU A 45 -21.46 4.11 6.10
C LEU A 45 -22.91 3.94 5.63
N ARG A 46 -23.47 4.98 5.01
CA ARG A 46 -24.89 4.99 4.63
C ARG A 46 -25.19 4.16 3.38
N PHE A 47 -24.28 4.13 2.43
CA PHE A 47 -24.53 3.55 1.11
C PHE A 47 -23.64 2.35 0.79
N GLY A 48 -22.69 2.05 1.67
CA GLY A 48 -21.71 0.98 1.47
C GLY A 48 -20.81 1.25 0.26
N PRO A 49 -20.03 0.24 -0.17
CA PRO A 49 -19.14 0.35 -1.32
C PRO A 49 -19.91 0.50 -2.64
N ALA A 50 -21.15 0.02 -2.71
CA ALA A 50 -22.02 0.14 -3.89
C ALA A 50 -22.46 1.58 -4.17
N GLY A 51 -22.35 2.47 -3.20
CA GLY A 51 -22.45 3.90 -3.45
C GLY A 51 -23.83 4.52 -3.44
N VAL A 52 -23.86 5.83 -3.66
CA VAL A 52 -25.09 6.63 -3.65
C VAL A 52 -25.83 6.38 -4.96
N ARG A 53 -27.09 5.91 -4.88
CA ARG A 53 -27.95 5.89 -6.07
C ARG A 53 -28.25 7.33 -6.50
N HIS A 54 -27.80 7.69 -7.69
CA HIS A 54 -28.14 8.97 -8.30
C HIS A 54 -29.55 8.87 -8.90
N PHE A 55 -30.44 9.80 -8.54
CA PHE A 55 -31.78 9.90 -9.09
C PHE A 55 -31.93 11.24 -9.82
N GLY A 56 -32.44 11.23 -11.06
CA GLY A 56 -32.75 12.44 -11.84
C GLY A 56 -32.49 12.29 -13.34
N PRO A 57 -32.97 13.23 -14.18
CA PRO A 57 -32.70 13.21 -15.62
C PRO A 57 -31.20 13.40 -15.88
N GLY A 58 -30.57 12.45 -16.58
CA GLY A 58 -29.12 12.45 -16.81
C GLY A 58 -28.31 11.79 -15.70
N ALA A 59 -28.95 11.17 -14.71
CA ALA A 59 -28.27 10.25 -13.81
C ALA A 59 -27.87 9.02 -14.63
N GLU A 60 -26.62 9.00 -15.12
CA GLU A 60 -26.03 7.73 -15.52
C GLU A 60 -25.98 6.85 -14.26
N GLU A 61 -26.49 5.63 -14.40
CA GLU A 61 -26.20 4.56 -13.46
C GLU A 61 -24.69 4.37 -13.56
N SER A 62 -23.91 5.12 -12.76
CA SER A 62 -22.48 4.89 -12.59
C SER A 62 -22.35 3.58 -11.81
N ALA A 63 -22.73 2.49 -12.46
CA ALA A 63 -22.37 1.14 -12.09
C ALA A 63 -20.86 1.12 -12.23
N LEU A 64 -20.16 1.45 -11.14
CA LEU A 64 -18.78 1.04 -11.01
C LEU A 64 -18.77 -0.45 -11.35
N ALA A 65 -18.04 -0.82 -12.41
CA ALA A 65 -17.96 -2.21 -12.88
C ALA A 65 -17.59 -3.18 -11.74
N HIS A 66 -16.95 -2.64 -10.70
CA HIS A 66 -16.66 -3.31 -9.45
C HIS A 66 -16.98 -2.35 -8.28
N PRO A 67 -18.09 -2.52 -7.54
CA PRO A 67 -18.47 -1.61 -6.44
C PRO A 67 -17.43 -1.56 -5.32
N HIS A 68 -16.47 -2.49 -5.31
CA HIS A 68 -15.42 -2.59 -4.31
C HIS A 68 -14.07 -1.98 -4.76
N THR A 69 -14.08 -1.22 -5.86
CA THR A 69 -12.89 -0.61 -6.44
C THR A 69 -12.89 0.89 -6.25
N LEU A 70 -11.72 1.43 -5.93
CA LEU A 70 -11.48 2.87 -5.83
C LEU A 70 -10.48 3.26 -6.91
N THR A 71 -10.75 4.37 -7.58
CA THR A 71 -9.74 5.01 -8.44
C THR A 71 -9.10 6.14 -7.64
N VAL A 72 -7.78 6.13 -7.53
CA VAL A 72 -7.04 7.07 -6.68
C VAL A 72 -6.07 7.86 -7.51
N HIS A 73 -6.18 9.18 -7.42
CA HIS A 73 -5.12 10.08 -7.81
C HIS A 73 -4.26 10.37 -6.58
N LEU A 74 -3.03 9.85 -6.58
CA LEU A 74 -2.05 10.08 -5.53
C LEU A 74 -1.16 11.26 -5.89
N SER A 75 -1.00 12.19 -4.96
CA SER A 75 -0.04 13.28 -5.07
C SER A 75 0.80 13.35 -3.80
N VAL A 76 2.11 13.53 -3.96
CA VAL A 76 3.00 13.86 -2.83
C VAL A 76 3.46 15.30 -3.01
N LYS A 77 3.20 16.14 -2.01
CA LYS A 77 3.48 17.58 -2.05
C LYS A 77 4.51 17.96 -0.98
N GLN A 78 5.41 18.87 -1.33
CA GLN A 78 6.34 19.48 -0.39
C GLN A 78 5.65 20.55 0.45
N ILE A 79 6.32 20.99 1.52
CA ILE A 79 5.87 22.09 2.41
C ILE A 79 5.59 23.38 1.61
N GLY A 80 6.32 23.61 0.51
CA GLY A 80 6.13 24.75 -0.39
C GLY A 80 5.05 24.59 -1.47
N GLY A 81 4.37 23.44 -1.54
CA GLY A 81 3.32 23.17 -2.53
C GLY A 81 3.80 22.48 -3.82
N ASP A 82 5.11 22.37 -4.03
CA ASP A 82 5.69 21.66 -5.16
C ASP A 82 5.33 20.17 -5.15
N THR A 83 5.07 19.61 -6.33
CA THR A 83 4.69 18.20 -6.48
C THR A 83 5.94 17.34 -6.63
N LEU A 84 6.16 16.43 -5.68
CA LEU A 84 7.21 15.40 -5.78
C LEU A 84 6.75 14.22 -6.62
N LEU A 85 5.50 13.79 -6.44
CA LEU A 85 4.90 12.67 -7.14
C LEU A 85 3.49 13.06 -7.57
N ASN A 86 3.15 12.73 -8.81
CA ASN A 86 1.79 12.82 -9.33
C ASN A 86 1.47 11.50 -10.04
N TYR A 87 0.59 10.69 -9.43
CA TYR A 87 0.26 9.36 -9.90
C TYR A 87 -1.27 9.26 -10.11
N PRO A 88 -1.76 9.50 -11.34
CA PRO A 88 -3.18 9.47 -11.63
C PRO A 88 -3.72 8.04 -11.74
N ASP A 89 -5.02 7.89 -11.55
CA ASP A 89 -5.82 6.71 -11.90
C ASP A 89 -5.30 5.36 -11.35
N PHE A 90 -4.70 5.36 -10.15
CA PHE A 90 -4.27 4.14 -9.49
C PHE A 90 -5.48 3.37 -8.96
N ILE A 91 -5.61 2.10 -9.33
CA ILE A 91 -6.77 1.30 -8.97
C ILE A 91 -6.50 0.55 -7.66
N LEU A 92 -7.32 0.80 -6.65
CA LEU A 92 -7.35 0.00 -5.42
C LEU A 92 -8.56 -0.92 -5.42
N GLN A 93 -8.33 -2.19 -5.09
CA GLN A 93 -9.37 -3.20 -4.96
C GLN A 93 -9.54 -3.54 -3.48
N HIS A 94 -10.79 -3.67 -3.03
CA HIS A 94 -11.08 -4.12 -1.68
C HIS A 94 -10.45 -5.50 -1.45
N SER A 95 -9.59 -5.57 -0.45
CA SER A 95 -8.93 -6.80 -0.04
C SER A 95 -9.54 -7.25 1.28
N ARG A 96 -10.23 -8.39 1.26
CA ARG A 96 -10.51 -9.12 2.49
C ARG A 96 -9.29 -10.00 2.74
N PRO A 97 -8.51 -9.79 3.82
CA PRO A 97 -7.40 -10.68 4.12
C PRO A 97 -7.91 -12.11 4.27
N HIS A 98 -7.11 -13.07 3.81
CA HIS A 98 -7.48 -14.49 3.75
C HIS A 98 -7.42 -15.22 5.11
N GLU A 99 -7.07 -14.53 6.20
CA GLU A 99 -6.77 -15.09 7.53
C GLU A 99 -7.60 -14.46 8.66
N PRO A 100 -7.75 -15.13 9.83
CA PRO A 100 -8.83 -14.92 10.78
C PRO A 100 -8.50 -13.79 11.78
N PHE A 101 -8.09 -12.64 11.27
CA PHE A 101 -8.08 -11.43 12.09
C PHE A 101 -9.50 -10.91 12.13
N ASP A 102 -10.05 -10.77 13.34
CA ASP A 102 -11.26 -9.99 13.58
C ASP A 102 -10.94 -8.53 13.28
N LEU A 103 -11.05 -8.18 12.01
CA LEU A 103 -10.91 -6.84 11.46
C LEU A 103 -12.28 -6.19 11.36
N ASP A 104 -13.23 -6.56 12.23
CA ASP A 104 -14.49 -5.86 12.35
C ASP A 104 -14.21 -4.36 12.53
N GLY A 105 -14.92 -3.55 11.76
CA GLY A 105 -14.67 -2.11 11.72
C GLY A 105 -13.35 -1.70 11.07
N THR A 106 -12.70 -2.56 10.27
CA THR A 106 -11.61 -2.18 9.36
C THR A 106 -11.95 -2.50 7.90
N THR A 107 -11.63 -1.59 6.98
CA THR A 107 -11.69 -1.87 5.54
C THR A 107 -10.33 -1.63 4.90
N ILE A 108 -9.91 -2.56 4.05
CA ILE A 108 -8.60 -2.54 3.40
C ILE A 108 -8.80 -2.53 1.90
N TRP A 109 -8.11 -1.62 1.22
CA TRP A 109 -7.95 -1.64 -0.22
C TRP A 109 -6.48 -1.76 -0.58
N TYR A 110 -6.22 -2.56 -1.61
CA TYR A 110 -4.89 -2.83 -2.12
C TYR A 110 -4.85 -2.61 -3.62
N GLY A 111 -3.78 -2.01 -4.12
CA GLY A 111 -3.49 -1.98 -5.54
C GLY A 111 -1.99 -2.08 -5.79
N GLN A 112 -1.65 -2.54 -6.98
CA GLN A 112 -0.29 -2.68 -7.44
C GLN A 112 -0.18 -2.23 -8.90
N ASP A 113 0.87 -1.48 -9.20
CA ASP A 113 1.31 -1.20 -10.55
C ASP A 113 2.67 -1.87 -10.76
N GLU A 114 2.70 -2.91 -11.59
CA GLU A 114 3.90 -3.68 -11.88
C GLU A 114 4.96 -2.86 -12.63
N ALA A 115 4.55 -1.94 -13.51
CA ALA A 115 5.50 -1.14 -14.29
C ALA A 115 6.24 -0.12 -13.43
N ALA A 116 5.56 0.43 -12.42
CA ALA A 116 6.15 1.32 -11.44
C ALA A 116 6.68 0.61 -10.19
N HIS A 117 6.49 -0.72 -10.08
CA HIS A 117 6.71 -1.51 -8.87
C HIS A 117 6.10 -0.88 -7.60
N LEU A 118 4.98 -0.17 -7.76
CA LEU A 118 4.33 0.57 -6.69
C LEU A 118 3.18 -0.26 -6.14
N ARG A 119 3.20 -0.48 -4.82
CA ARG A 119 2.10 -1.06 -4.06
C ARG A 119 1.52 0.00 -3.14
N VAL A 120 0.19 0.04 -3.09
CA VAL A 120 -0.56 0.96 -2.24
C VAL A 120 -1.53 0.15 -1.40
N LEU A 121 -1.42 0.30 -0.09
CA LEU A 121 -2.37 -0.22 0.87
C LEU A 121 -3.07 0.97 1.51
N TRP A 122 -4.40 0.97 1.47
CA TRP A 122 -5.23 1.95 2.15
C TRP A 122 -6.12 1.24 3.16
N VAL A 123 -6.07 1.70 4.40
CA VAL A 123 -6.79 1.10 5.52
C VAL A 123 -7.68 2.14 6.15
N TRP A 124 -8.93 1.79 6.38
CA TRP A 124 -9.87 2.55 7.19
C TRP A 124 -10.17 1.81 8.47
N ASP A 125 -10.01 2.49 9.59
CA ASP A 125 -10.46 2.06 10.91
C ASP A 125 -11.69 2.89 11.28
N PHE A 126 -12.87 2.26 11.21
CA PHE A 126 -14.16 2.92 11.47
C PHE A 126 -14.30 3.34 12.92
N TYR A 127 -13.78 2.56 13.87
CA TYR A 127 -13.94 2.85 15.29
C TYR A 127 -13.10 4.04 15.72
N ARG A 128 -11.93 4.22 15.11
CA ARG A 128 -11.03 5.33 15.42
C ARG A 128 -11.22 6.53 14.49
N LEU A 129 -12.08 6.41 13.46
CA LEU A 129 -12.24 7.42 12.41
C LEU A 129 -10.89 7.79 11.79
N PHE A 130 -10.04 6.79 11.54
CA PHE A 130 -8.66 6.98 11.09
C PHE A 130 -8.39 6.24 9.78
N GLY A 131 -7.70 6.90 8.86
CA GLY A 131 -7.17 6.32 7.65
C GLY A 131 -5.67 6.08 7.80
N GLY A 132 -5.19 4.94 7.32
CA GLY A 132 -3.77 4.64 7.13
C GLY A 132 -3.48 4.42 5.65
N MET A 133 -2.36 4.94 5.17
CA MET A 133 -1.87 4.65 3.82
C MET A 133 -0.42 4.20 3.87
N LYS A 134 -0.11 3.11 3.19
CA LYS A 134 1.24 2.63 2.97
C LYS A 134 1.53 2.60 1.48
N LEU A 135 2.53 3.37 1.07
CA LEU A 135 3.14 3.29 -0.27
C LEU A 135 4.41 2.46 -0.15
N ALA A 136 4.56 1.44 -0.98
CA ALA A 136 5.76 0.62 -1.02
C ALA A 136 6.22 0.49 -2.47
N VAL A 137 7.45 0.93 -2.75
CA VAL A 137 8.05 0.86 -4.08
C VAL A 137 9.20 -0.13 -4.02
N GLU A 138 9.16 -1.16 -4.86
CA GLU A 138 10.31 -2.03 -5.04
C GLU A 138 11.45 -1.22 -5.68
N VAL A 139 12.68 -1.48 -5.28
CA VAL A 139 13.87 -0.84 -5.85
C VAL A 139 14.70 -1.89 -6.60
N PRO A 140 14.31 -2.26 -7.84
CA PRO A 140 15.13 -3.11 -8.69
C PRO A 140 16.50 -2.50 -9.00
N PRO A 141 17.50 -3.30 -9.41
CA PRO A 141 18.78 -2.80 -9.88
C PRO A 141 18.69 -2.10 -11.26
N ASP A 142 17.65 -2.36 -12.04
CA ASP A 142 17.58 -2.03 -13.47
C ASP A 142 16.74 -0.78 -13.76
N LYS A 143 17.08 0.05 -14.75
CA LYS A 143 16.33 1.29 -15.04
C LYS A 143 14.88 1.03 -15.46
N GLY A 144 13.93 1.83 -14.95
CA GLY A 144 12.50 1.72 -15.27
C GLY A 144 11.65 2.84 -14.65
N LYS A 145 10.33 2.84 -14.92
CA LYS A 145 9.36 3.83 -14.40
C LYS A 145 9.35 3.92 -12.87
N TRP A 146 9.68 2.82 -12.19
CA TRP A 146 9.86 2.77 -10.74
C TRP A 146 10.88 3.80 -10.21
N GLN A 147 11.87 4.22 -11.02
CA GLN A 147 12.90 5.17 -10.59
C GLN A 147 12.32 6.53 -10.25
N GLU A 148 11.33 7.00 -11.01
CA GLU A 148 10.67 8.29 -10.77
C GLU A 148 9.90 8.26 -9.45
N VAL A 149 9.13 7.19 -9.23
CA VAL A 149 8.36 6.98 -7.99
C VAL A 149 9.30 6.82 -6.80
N ALA A 150 10.31 5.95 -6.90
CA ALA A 150 11.29 5.76 -5.84
C ALA A 150 12.07 7.04 -5.53
N ALA A 151 12.48 7.81 -6.55
CA ALA A 151 13.17 9.09 -6.34
C ALA A 151 12.26 10.12 -5.66
N ALA A 152 10.98 10.20 -6.03
CA ALA A 152 10.01 11.07 -5.37
C ALA A 152 9.82 10.68 -3.90
N ILE A 153 9.62 9.39 -3.61
CA ILE A 153 9.44 8.88 -2.26
C ILE A 153 10.71 9.07 -1.40
N ARG A 154 11.92 8.94 -1.97
CA ARG A 154 13.19 9.23 -1.24
C ARG A 154 13.34 10.69 -0.85
N LYS A 155 12.73 11.61 -1.61
CA LYS A 155 12.79 13.06 -1.35
C LYS A 155 11.81 13.51 -0.28
N VAL A 156 10.89 12.64 0.14
CA VAL A 156 9.92 12.94 1.19
C VAL A 156 10.60 13.27 2.52
N ARG A 157 10.12 14.31 3.18
CA ARG A 157 10.59 14.77 4.50
C ARG A 157 9.40 15.07 5.41
N PRO A 158 9.60 15.07 6.74
CA PRO A 158 8.59 15.55 7.68
C PRO A 158 8.03 16.93 7.26
N GLY A 159 6.72 17.09 7.37
CA GLY A 159 5.97 18.27 6.93
C GLY A 159 5.53 18.24 5.46
N ASN A 160 6.02 17.29 4.65
CA ASN A 160 5.39 16.99 3.35
C ASN A 160 4.01 16.35 3.58
N GLN A 161 3.23 16.19 2.51
CA GLN A 161 1.90 15.59 2.60
C GLN A 161 1.62 14.65 1.43
N ILE A 162 0.88 13.57 1.70
CA ILE A 162 0.22 12.76 0.67
C ILE A 162 -1.22 13.25 0.53
N ILE A 163 -1.64 13.51 -0.70
CA ILE A 163 -3.02 13.82 -1.04
C ILE A 163 -3.54 12.66 -1.88
N ALA A 164 -4.58 12.00 -1.39
CA ALA A 164 -5.29 10.96 -2.09
C ALA A 164 -6.67 11.49 -2.48
N ALA A 165 -6.88 11.73 -3.77
CA ALA A 165 -8.19 12.04 -4.34
C ALA A 165 -8.79 10.73 -4.85
N LEU A 166 -9.75 10.17 -4.11
CA LEU A 166 -10.36 8.89 -4.43
C LEU A 166 -11.73 9.10 -5.04
N LYS A 167 -12.00 8.40 -6.14
CA LYS A 167 -13.31 8.26 -6.74
C LYS A 167 -13.88 6.91 -6.36
N SER A 168 -15.09 6.94 -5.82
CA SER A 168 -15.84 5.76 -5.38
C SER A 168 -17.31 5.90 -5.78
N GLY A 169 -18.07 4.80 -5.67
CA GLY A 169 -19.51 4.84 -5.95
C GLY A 169 -20.25 5.67 -4.91
N SER A 170 -19.67 5.82 -3.73
CA SER A 170 -20.25 6.55 -2.58
C SER A 170 -19.91 8.05 -2.61
N GLY A 171 -19.27 8.51 -3.69
CA GLY A 171 -18.80 9.88 -3.88
C GLY A 171 -17.28 10.00 -3.82
N ASP A 172 -16.81 11.21 -4.13
CA ASP A 172 -15.39 11.53 -4.12
C ASP A 172 -14.89 11.81 -2.70
N ILE A 173 -13.69 11.32 -2.41
CA ILE A 173 -13.04 11.45 -1.11
C ILE A 173 -11.71 12.16 -1.32
N LEU A 174 -11.50 13.26 -0.61
CA LEU A 174 -10.19 13.90 -0.55
C LEU A 174 -9.59 13.66 0.82
N GLN A 175 -8.56 12.81 0.87
CA GLN A 175 -7.84 12.54 2.10
C GLN A 175 -6.44 13.14 2.02
N VAL A 176 -6.09 13.91 3.05
CA VAL A 176 -4.76 14.49 3.21
C VAL A 176 -4.08 13.80 4.38
N TYR A 177 -2.84 13.41 4.17
CA TYR A 177 -1.99 12.74 5.13
C TYR A 177 -0.74 13.58 5.39
N PRO A 178 -0.55 14.10 6.61
CA PRO A 178 0.73 14.66 6.98
C PRO A 178 1.79 13.55 6.97
N ILE A 179 2.99 13.89 6.53
CA ILE A 179 4.13 13.01 6.61
C ILE A 179 4.98 13.45 7.79
N ASP A 180 5.09 12.58 8.79
CA ASP A 180 5.84 12.85 10.02
C ASP A 180 7.23 12.20 10.02
N ALA A 181 7.46 11.22 9.13
CA ALA A 181 8.71 10.49 9.01
C ALA A 181 9.09 10.26 7.54
N PRO A 182 10.39 10.22 7.20
CA PRO A 182 10.84 9.87 5.86
C PRO A 182 10.50 8.40 5.52
N ALA A 183 10.56 8.07 4.24
CA ALA A 183 10.44 6.70 3.78
C ALA A 183 11.61 5.83 4.28
N VAL A 184 11.35 4.57 4.56
CA VAL A 184 12.30 3.60 5.12
C VAL A 184 12.60 2.52 4.07
N GLU A 185 13.88 2.24 3.85
CA GLU A 185 14.30 1.08 3.04
C GLU A 185 14.29 -0.20 3.90
N GLN A 186 13.65 -1.25 3.37
CA GLN A 186 13.47 -2.54 4.03
C GLN A 186 13.83 -3.66 3.06
N GLU A 187 14.54 -4.68 3.54
CA GLU A 187 14.79 -5.92 2.80
C GLU A 187 13.79 -6.98 3.25
N TYR A 188 13.14 -7.62 2.29
CA TYR A 188 12.25 -8.77 2.49
C TYR A 188 12.79 -10.00 1.76
#